data_AF-A0A6I1NQZ4-F1
#
_entry.id   AF-A0A6I1NQZ4-F1
#
_cell.length_a   1.000
_cell.length_b   1.000
_cell.length_c   1.000
_cell.angle_alpha   90.00
_cell.angle_beta   90.00
_cell.angle_gamma   90.00
#
_symmetry.space_group_name_H-M   'P 1'
#
loop_
_entity.id
_entity.type
_entity.pdbx_description
1 polymer ?
#
loop_
_entity_poly.entity_id
_entity_poly.type
_entity_poly.pdbx_seq_one_letter_code
_entity_poly.pdbx_strand_id
1 'polypeptide(L)'
;MNARHVIELSPSGKTFEAGDELLLDAMLASGLSVPFSCRRGACGSCKVKVVAGQYRDKLLAAEAPAPSYPLAADEMLLCQSHACADMRLEIPGWSLDRPKLEIPVRVLGKRALSSDITELVLMPETLEPVEVRAGQYVRFRLDDGDSRCFSIANLPAQEGGQLVFHIRRVSGGRFSEQVLATLDVGHGLTLEGPLGACTWQHEDARPVVLFATGTGYAGIKPLLLTALARGTEVTLYWGGSQPGDFYDREFLDQARIEYPGFVWHPVLSSEARVQQIAFERAHPWADAQVYACGNSAMIRDVREHCLAAGVPAHRFVAEAFVPSGVSLPGSAPKPLDPVWEKVGPRYSLDGMLAAREQSVRALALIASQLRVGMTTAEALEMANQQLQAMGASHTWHPTYIRFGDDTVRTPRQGIDPQRKLRATDIAVVDLGPVWDGYEGDYGDTFVFGEHPLYQACVKALHEVFDETREAWHQGLTGRELYDFAERSADSKGWRLERNLAGHRIADFPHALFGQEKLAELEIVPSEMVWVLEIQLCHPTEAVGAFFEDILIGQGG
;
A
#
# COMPACT_ATOMS: atom_id res chain seq x y z
N MET A 1 -16.27 19.99 -40.56
CA MET A 1 -15.13 19.19 -40.08
C MET A 1 -14.82 19.73 -38.70
N ASN A 2 -15.13 18.99 -37.63
CA ASN A 2 -14.73 19.41 -36.29
C ASN A 2 -13.20 19.49 -36.29
N ALA A 3 -12.64 20.64 -35.92
CA ALA A 3 -11.20 20.77 -35.78
C ALA A 3 -10.75 19.73 -34.77
N ARG A 4 -9.78 18.90 -35.16
CA ARG A 4 -9.11 18.00 -34.24
C ARG A 4 -7.81 18.64 -33.81
N HIS A 5 -7.49 18.49 -32.54
CA HIS A 5 -6.31 19.03 -31.91
C HIS A 5 -5.39 17.89 -31.48
N VAL A 6 -4.10 18.09 -31.67
CA VAL A 6 -3.08 17.13 -31.22
C VAL A 6 -2.71 17.46 -29.78
N ILE A 7 -2.86 16.47 -28.91
CA ILE A 7 -2.55 16.58 -27.50
C ILE A 7 -1.30 15.75 -27.21
N GLU A 8 -0.21 16.40 -26.83
CA GLU A 8 1.06 15.78 -26.45
C GLU A 8 1.13 15.59 -24.93
N LEU A 9 1.54 14.41 -24.48
CA LEU A 9 1.72 14.07 -23.07
C LEU A 9 3.21 14.10 -22.69
N SER A 10 3.59 15.10 -21.90
CA SER A 10 4.93 15.27 -21.34
C SER A 10 5.09 14.46 -20.04
N PRO A 11 6.24 13.78 -19.81
CA PRO A 11 7.43 13.72 -20.66
C PRO A 11 7.41 12.60 -21.72
N SER A 12 6.37 11.76 -21.77
CA SER A 12 6.32 10.57 -22.63
C SER A 12 6.45 10.85 -24.14
N GLY A 13 6.05 12.05 -24.58
CA GLY A 13 5.99 12.40 -26.01
C GLY A 13 4.87 11.70 -26.78
N LYS A 14 4.06 10.85 -26.11
CA LYS A 14 2.89 10.21 -26.73
C LYS A 14 1.83 11.26 -27.05
N THR A 15 1.15 11.06 -28.17
CA THR A 15 0.14 11.97 -28.66
C THR A 15 -1.21 11.26 -28.86
N PHE A 16 -2.28 12.01 -28.70
CA PHE A 16 -3.61 11.61 -29.13
C PHE A 16 -4.33 12.78 -29.80
N GLU A 17 -5.32 12.48 -30.64
CA GLU A 17 -6.17 13.49 -31.25
C GLU A 17 -7.45 13.66 -30.43
N ALA A 18 -7.85 14.90 -30.19
CA ALA A 18 -9.13 15.25 -29.55
C ALA A 18 -9.96 16.14 -30.48
N GLY A 19 -11.21 15.75 -30.73
CA GLY A 19 -12.22 16.59 -31.36
C GLY A 19 -12.96 17.45 -30.33
N ASP A 20 -14.30 17.36 -30.35
CA ASP A 20 -15.15 18.09 -29.40
C ASP A 20 -15.58 17.24 -28.20
N GLU A 21 -15.15 15.99 -28.14
CA GLU A 21 -15.26 15.13 -26.96
C GLU A 21 -14.41 15.63 -25.78
N LEU A 22 -14.66 15.08 -24.59
CA LEU A 22 -13.84 15.38 -23.42
C LEU A 22 -12.42 14.81 -23.61
N LEU A 23 -11.41 15.53 -23.16
CA LEU A 23 -10.02 15.12 -23.26
C LEU A 23 -9.76 13.74 -22.66
N LEU A 24 -10.45 13.39 -21.57
CA LEU A 24 -10.38 12.04 -20.99
C LEU A 24 -10.89 10.98 -21.97
N ASP A 25 -12.02 11.22 -22.62
CA ASP A 25 -12.64 10.23 -23.51
C ASP A 25 -11.81 10.07 -24.80
N ALA A 26 -11.30 11.16 -25.37
CA ALA A 26 -10.36 11.13 -26.50
C ALA A 26 -9.10 10.32 -26.16
N MET A 27 -8.51 10.59 -24.99
CA MET A 27 -7.30 9.89 -24.53
C MET A 27 -7.54 8.38 -24.38
N LEU A 28 -8.63 7.98 -23.70
CA LEU A 28 -8.98 6.58 -23.54
C LEU A 28 -9.33 5.90 -24.87
N ALA A 29 -10.04 6.58 -25.77
CA ALA A 29 -10.38 6.05 -27.09
C ALA A 29 -9.13 5.82 -27.96
N SER A 30 -8.06 6.58 -27.75
CA SER A 30 -6.76 6.38 -28.40
C SER A 30 -5.92 5.23 -27.79
N GLY A 31 -6.44 4.54 -26.78
CA GLY A 31 -5.73 3.45 -26.08
C GLY A 31 -4.67 3.94 -25.09
N LEU A 32 -4.62 5.23 -24.80
CA LEU A 32 -3.73 5.80 -23.79
C LEU A 32 -4.44 5.76 -22.44
N SER A 33 -3.94 4.93 -21.52
CA SER A 33 -4.42 4.87 -20.14
C SER A 33 -4.12 6.18 -19.42
N VAL A 34 -4.99 6.68 -18.55
CA VAL A 34 -4.70 7.80 -17.64
C VAL A 34 -5.39 7.53 -16.32
N PRO A 35 -4.89 7.99 -15.16
CA PRO A 35 -5.63 7.81 -13.93
C PRO A 35 -6.94 8.59 -14.03
N PHE A 36 -8.06 7.92 -13.84
CA PHE A 36 -9.38 8.55 -13.72
C PHE A 36 -10.27 7.64 -12.89
N SER A 37 -11.27 8.24 -12.23
CA SER A 37 -12.18 7.49 -11.37
C SER A 37 -13.61 8.02 -11.49
N CYS A 38 -13.90 9.19 -10.91
CA CYS A 38 -15.28 9.65 -10.82
C CYS A 38 -15.89 10.14 -12.14
N ARG A 39 -15.07 10.66 -13.08
CA ARG A 39 -15.50 11.40 -14.29
C ARG A 39 -16.41 12.63 -14.04
N ARG A 40 -16.53 13.10 -12.79
CA ARG A 40 -17.38 14.23 -12.39
C ARG A 40 -16.62 15.44 -11.83
N GLY A 41 -15.29 15.39 -11.89
CA GLY A 41 -14.43 16.47 -11.40
C GLY A 41 -14.30 16.57 -9.88
N ALA A 42 -14.62 15.50 -9.14
CA ALA A 42 -14.56 15.48 -7.68
C ALA A 42 -13.29 14.83 -7.10
N CYS A 43 -12.64 13.91 -7.83
CA CYS A 43 -11.52 13.11 -7.30
C CYS A 43 -10.12 13.57 -7.67
N GLY A 44 -9.96 14.38 -8.71
CA GLY A 44 -8.64 14.83 -9.16
C GLY A 44 -7.77 13.76 -9.79
N SER A 45 -8.19 12.48 -9.90
CA SER A 45 -7.36 11.43 -10.49
C SER A 45 -6.93 11.75 -11.93
N CYS A 46 -7.82 12.36 -12.73
CA CYS A 46 -7.51 12.78 -14.10
C CYS A 46 -6.93 14.20 -14.19
N LYS A 47 -6.34 14.71 -13.10
CA LYS A 47 -5.73 16.03 -13.06
C LYS A 47 -4.46 16.05 -13.88
N VAL A 48 -4.32 17.11 -14.66
CA VAL A 48 -3.14 17.38 -15.47
C VAL A 48 -2.74 18.84 -15.31
N LYS A 49 -1.46 19.11 -15.46
CA LYS A 49 -0.89 20.44 -15.66
C LYS A 49 -0.89 20.79 -17.15
N VAL A 50 -1.34 21.99 -17.48
CA VAL A 50 -1.33 22.53 -18.83
C VAL A 50 0.01 23.23 -19.08
N VAL A 51 0.88 22.58 -19.83
CA VAL A 51 2.20 23.12 -20.18
C VAL A 51 2.08 24.13 -21.33
N ALA A 52 1.24 23.83 -22.31
CA ALA A 52 0.92 24.71 -23.44
C ALA A 52 -0.45 24.39 -24.03
N GLY A 53 -1.03 25.34 -24.75
CA GLY A 53 -2.31 25.20 -25.44
C GLY A 53 -3.48 25.84 -24.70
N GLN A 54 -4.70 25.61 -25.22
CA GLN A 54 -5.93 26.19 -24.70
C GLN A 54 -7.01 25.13 -24.59
N TYR A 55 -7.82 25.23 -23.55
CA TYR A 55 -8.95 24.35 -23.28
C TYR A 55 -10.19 25.16 -22.90
N ARG A 56 -11.34 24.50 -22.89
CA ARG A 56 -12.58 25.03 -22.33
C ARG A 56 -13.23 24.00 -21.42
N ASP A 57 -13.94 24.47 -20.42
CA ASP A 57 -14.66 23.61 -19.51
C ASP A 57 -15.89 22.96 -20.16
N LYS A 58 -16.21 21.77 -19.67
CA LYS A 58 -17.45 21.06 -19.96
C LYS A 58 -18.64 21.93 -19.53
N LEU A 59 -19.59 22.10 -20.44
CA LEU A 59 -20.85 22.76 -20.09
C LEU A 59 -21.66 21.87 -19.14
N LEU A 60 -21.94 22.39 -17.95
CA LEU A 60 -22.78 21.74 -16.95
C LEU A 60 -24.25 22.13 -17.17
N ALA A 61 -25.15 21.18 -16.94
CA ALA A 61 -26.57 21.50 -16.82
C ALA A 61 -26.78 22.39 -15.58
N ALA A 62 -27.81 23.24 -15.59
CA ALA A 62 -28.05 24.24 -14.53
C ALA A 62 -28.13 23.66 -13.11
N GLU A 63 -28.50 22.39 -12.96
CA GLU A 63 -28.65 21.70 -11.68
C GLU A 63 -27.52 20.70 -11.37
N ALA A 64 -26.53 20.56 -12.27
CA ALA A 64 -25.43 19.64 -12.04
C ALA A 64 -24.42 20.23 -11.03
N PRO A 65 -23.97 19.45 -10.03
CA PRO A 65 -22.96 19.91 -9.08
C PRO A 65 -21.66 20.26 -9.81
N ALA A 66 -21.08 21.40 -9.46
CA ALA A 66 -19.81 21.84 -10.01
C ALA A 66 -18.65 20.89 -9.60
N PRO A 67 -17.61 20.74 -10.44
CA PRO A 67 -16.36 20.11 -10.03
C PRO A 67 -15.87 20.72 -8.72
N SER A 68 -15.56 19.86 -7.75
CA SER A 68 -15.19 20.28 -6.39
C SER A 68 -13.71 20.11 -6.08
N TYR A 69 -12.95 19.48 -6.98
CA TYR A 69 -11.52 19.25 -6.76
C TYR A 69 -10.74 20.56 -6.95
N PRO A 70 -9.88 20.97 -5.99
CA PRO A 70 -9.12 22.21 -6.09
C PRO A 70 -8.03 22.10 -7.17
N LEU A 71 -7.90 23.12 -8.00
CA LEU A 71 -6.93 23.19 -9.10
C LEU A 71 -6.08 24.47 -8.98
N ALA A 72 -4.79 24.36 -9.26
CA ALA A 72 -3.94 25.52 -9.50
C ALA A 72 -4.26 26.19 -10.85
N ALA A 73 -3.76 27.41 -11.06
CA ALA A 73 -4.05 28.20 -12.27
C ALA A 73 -3.58 27.53 -13.58
N ASP A 74 -2.61 26.63 -13.49
CA ASP A 74 -2.04 25.85 -14.59
C ASP A 74 -2.51 24.39 -14.60
N GLU A 75 -3.55 24.03 -13.83
CA GLU A 75 -4.09 22.67 -13.77
C GLU A 75 -5.51 22.58 -14.37
N MET A 76 -5.87 21.40 -14.89
CA MET A 76 -7.22 21.08 -15.35
C MET A 76 -7.55 19.60 -15.13
N LEU A 77 -8.84 19.23 -15.27
CA LEU A 77 -9.30 17.84 -15.18
C LEU A 77 -9.70 17.35 -16.57
N LEU A 78 -9.06 16.28 -17.06
CA LEU A 78 -9.36 15.72 -18.38
C LEU A 78 -10.86 15.36 -18.56
N CYS A 79 -11.54 14.93 -17.49
CA CYS A 79 -12.96 14.60 -17.53
C CYS A 79 -13.91 15.81 -17.57
N GLN A 80 -13.39 17.02 -17.40
CA GLN A 80 -14.17 18.27 -17.38
C GLN A 80 -13.71 19.27 -18.45
N SER A 81 -12.83 18.88 -19.38
CA SER A 81 -12.20 19.83 -20.31
C SER A 81 -12.22 19.32 -21.76
N HIS A 82 -12.40 20.25 -22.69
CA HIS A 82 -12.29 20.06 -24.14
C HIS A 82 -11.09 20.82 -24.69
N ALA A 83 -10.42 20.29 -25.72
CA ALA A 83 -9.35 21.01 -26.41
C ALA A 83 -9.89 22.15 -27.28
N CYS A 84 -9.20 23.28 -27.30
CA CYS A 84 -9.47 24.41 -28.21
C CYS A 84 -8.31 24.68 -29.18
N ALA A 85 -7.15 24.09 -28.93
CA ALA A 85 -5.93 24.17 -29.73
C ALA A 85 -5.10 22.91 -29.48
N ASP A 86 -4.02 22.72 -30.24
CA ASP A 86 -3.01 21.73 -29.88
C ASP A 86 -2.49 22.04 -28.46
N MET A 87 -2.36 21.00 -27.65
CA MET A 87 -1.99 21.14 -26.24
C MET A 87 -0.80 20.28 -25.88
N ARG A 88 -0.03 20.73 -24.91
CA ARG A 88 0.96 19.92 -24.21
C ARG A 88 0.55 19.82 -22.76
N LEU A 89 0.29 18.60 -22.32
CA LEU A 89 -0.18 18.30 -20.97
C LEU A 89 0.88 17.50 -20.23
N GLU A 90 1.04 17.78 -18.95
CA GLU A 90 1.85 17.01 -18.02
C GLU A 90 0.93 16.42 -16.96
N ILE A 91 1.17 15.19 -16.53
CA ILE A 91 0.39 14.58 -15.45
C ILE A 91 1.33 14.47 -14.24
N PRO A 92 1.20 15.33 -13.21
CA PRO A 92 2.14 15.33 -12.10
C PRO A 92 2.24 13.95 -11.44
N GLY A 93 3.47 13.43 -11.32
CA GLY A 93 3.73 12.14 -10.67
C GLY A 93 3.33 10.89 -11.47
N TRP A 94 2.79 11.04 -12.68
CA TRP A 94 2.34 9.95 -13.53
C TRP A 94 2.83 10.12 -14.98
N SER A 95 3.16 9.02 -15.63
CA SER A 95 3.51 9.02 -17.05
C SER A 95 2.94 7.75 -17.67
N LEU A 96 2.49 7.85 -18.92
CA LEU A 96 2.17 6.67 -19.77
C LEU A 96 3.36 5.72 -19.86
N ASP A 97 4.55 6.31 -19.76
CA ASP A 97 5.81 5.64 -19.59
C ASP A 97 6.32 6.09 -18.21
N ARG A 98 5.68 5.68 -17.10
CA ARG A 98 6.42 5.72 -15.82
C ARG A 98 7.67 4.92 -16.16
N PRO A 99 8.88 5.51 -16.14
CA PRO A 99 10.04 4.70 -16.40
C PRO A 99 9.95 3.62 -15.34
N LYS A 100 9.73 2.39 -15.79
CA LYS A 100 10.33 1.24 -15.16
C LYS A 100 11.74 1.75 -14.91
N LEU A 101 12.13 1.96 -13.65
CA LEU A 101 13.52 2.31 -13.38
C LEU A 101 14.25 1.00 -13.67
N GLU A 102 14.47 0.78 -14.96
CA GLU A 102 15.21 -0.32 -15.52
C GLU A 102 16.63 0.03 -15.21
N ILE A 103 17.15 -0.65 -14.21
CA ILE A 103 18.54 -0.52 -13.82
C ILE A 103 19.25 -1.61 -14.63
N PRO A 104 19.91 -1.27 -15.74
CA PRO A 104 20.85 -2.19 -16.34
C PRO A 104 21.94 -2.45 -15.30
N VAL A 105 22.22 -3.71 -15.05
CA VAL A 105 23.23 -4.12 -14.08
C VAL A 105 24.14 -5.16 -14.70
N ARG A 106 25.37 -5.23 -14.19
CA ARG A 106 26.32 -6.28 -14.51
C ARG A 106 26.63 -7.11 -13.28
N VAL A 107 26.70 -8.43 -13.45
CA VAL A 107 27.17 -9.34 -12.39
C VAL A 107 28.64 -9.08 -12.09
N LEU A 108 28.94 -8.67 -10.86
CA LEU A 108 30.32 -8.52 -10.37
C LEU A 108 30.83 -9.78 -9.69
N GLY A 109 29.96 -10.51 -9.01
CA GLY A 109 30.36 -11.67 -8.23
C GLY A 109 29.19 -12.56 -7.86
N LYS A 110 29.49 -13.85 -7.70
CA LYS A 110 28.57 -14.86 -7.21
C LYS A 110 29.34 -15.80 -6.29
N ARG A 111 28.90 -15.97 -5.04
CA ARG A 111 29.53 -16.92 -4.09
C ARG A 111 28.49 -17.63 -3.23
N ALA A 112 28.79 -18.86 -2.83
CA ALA A 112 27.96 -19.59 -1.88
C ALA A 112 28.18 -19.03 -0.47
N LEU A 113 27.09 -18.70 0.24
CA LEU A 113 27.10 -18.35 1.67
C LEU A 113 26.76 -19.58 2.54
N SER A 114 25.95 -20.48 2.02
CA SER A 114 25.64 -21.79 2.59
C SER A 114 25.45 -22.83 1.48
N SER A 115 25.05 -24.05 1.81
CA SER A 115 24.72 -25.10 0.83
C SER A 115 23.57 -24.72 -0.12
N ASP A 116 22.69 -23.80 0.30
CA ASP A 116 21.46 -23.44 -0.41
C ASP A 116 21.27 -21.92 -0.51
N ILE A 117 22.26 -21.11 -0.15
CA ILE A 117 22.17 -19.64 -0.22
C ILE A 117 23.36 -19.11 -1.00
N THR A 118 23.07 -18.28 -2.00
CA THR A 118 24.06 -17.65 -2.87
C THR A 118 24.01 -16.14 -2.67
N GLU A 119 25.17 -15.53 -2.47
CA GLU A 119 25.35 -14.10 -2.62
C GLU A 119 25.53 -13.77 -4.10
N LEU A 120 24.73 -12.82 -4.59
CA LEU A 120 24.87 -12.24 -5.91
C LEU A 120 25.18 -10.76 -5.75
N VAL A 121 26.25 -10.29 -6.38
CA VAL A 121 26.67 -8.88 -6.35
C VAL A 121 26.53 -8.30 -7.74
N LEU A 122 25.75 -7.24 -7.87
CA LEU A 122 25.43 -6.56 -9.12
C LEU A 122 25.89 -5.11 -9.07
N MET A 123 26.37 -4.58 -10.20
CA MET A 123 26.73 -3.18 -10.35
C MET A 123 25.76 -2.50 -11.32
N PRO A 124 25.02 -1.47 -10.89
CA PRO A 124 24.30 -0.58 -11.78
C PRO A 124 25.21 0.03 -12.85
N GLU A 125 24.77 -0.03 -14.11
CA GLU A 125 25.42 0.60 -15.26
C GLU A 125 24.68 1.89 -15.65
N THR A 126 24.43 2.73 -14.65
CA THR A 126 23.70 4.00 -14.79
C THR A 126 24.65 5.19 -14.69
N LEU A 127 24.28 6.32 -15.32
CA LEU A 127 25.07 7.57 -15.23
C LEU A 127 25.00 8.19 -13.84
N GLU A 128 23.82 8.12 -13.21
CA GLU A 128 23.57 8.58 -11.84
C GLU A 128 23.52 7.38 -10.87
N PRO A 129 23.93 7.55 -9.60
CA PRO A 129 23.80 6.51 -8.59
C PRO A 129 22.34 6.11 -8.36
N VAL A 130 22.10 4.82 -8.15
CA VAL A 130 20.78 4.32 -7.75
C VAL A 130 20.56 4.65 -6.27
N GLU A 131 19.64 5.57 -5.98
CA GLU A 131 19.27 5.90 -4.60
C GLU A 131 18.42 4.78 -4.00
N VAL A 132 18.94 4.12 -2.96
CA VAL A 132 18.29 3.01 -2.26
C VAL A 132 18.12 3.35 -0.79
N ARG A 133 16.88 3.25 -0.28
CA ARG A 133 16.60 3.32 1.15
C ARG A 133 16.84 1.94 1.79
N ALA A 134 17.41 1.93 2.99
CA ALA A 134 17.62 0.71 3.77
C ALA A 134 16.31 -0.07 3.93
N GLY A 135 16.27 -1.32 3.47
CA GLY A 135 15.10 -2.22 3.51
C GLY A 135 14.37 -2.39 2.18
N GLN A 136 14.73 -1.64 1.14
CA GLN A 136 14.13 -1.80 -0.20
C GLN A 136 14.61 -3.05 -0.94
N TYR A 137 13.82 -3.46 -1.94
CA TYR A 137 14.10 -4.58 -2.84
C TYR A 137 14.03 -4.15 -4.31
N VAL A 138 14.42 -5.04 -5.21
CA VAL A 138 14.28 -4.87 -6.67
C VAL A 138 13.64 -6.10 -7.28
N ARG A 139 13.07 -5.93 -8.46
CA ARG A 139 12.46 -6.99 -9.25
C ARG A 139 13.38 -7.40 -10.40
N PHE A 140 13.72 -8.68 -10.45
CA PHE A 140 14.48 -9.29 -11.54
C PHE A 140 13.50 -9.75 -12.60
N ARG A 141 13.67 -9.29 -13.85
CA ARG A 141 12.86 -9.79 -14.96
C ARG A 141 13.46 -11.05 -15.55
N LEU A 142 12.59 -11.98 -15.90
CA LEU A 142 12.92 -13.20 -16.62
C LEU A 142 12.47 -13.08 -18.09
N ASP A 143 13.13 -13.83 -18.97
CA ASP A 143 12.88 -13.76 -20.43
C ASP A 143 11.46 -14.16 -20.84
N ASP A 144 10.75 -14.92 -20.01
CA ASP A 144 9.35 -15.31 -20.21
C ASP A 144 8.33 -14.27 -19.71
N GLY A 145 8.80 -13.13 -19.21
CA GLY A 145 7.95 -12.09 -18.63
C GLY A 145 7.61 -12.29 -17.16
N ASP A 146 8.05 -13.40 -16.55
CA ASP A 146 7.94 -13.64 -15.10
C ASP A 146 8.98 -12.77 -14.35
N SER A 147 8.81 -12.61 -13.04
CA SER A 147 9.70 -11.76 -12.25
C SER A 147 9.84 -12.20 -10.79
N ARG A 148 10.98 -11.89 -10.17
CA ARG A 148 11.25 -12.23 -8.77
C ARG A 148 11.74 -11.01 -7.99
N CYS A 149 11.23 -10.82 -6.79
CA CYS A 149 11.65 -9.76 -5.88
C CYS A 149 12.78 -10.27 -4.98
N PHE A 150 13.87 -9.51 -4.90
CA PHE A 150 14.96 -9.79 -3.96
C PHE A 150 15.36 -8.51 -3.22
N SER A 151 15.39 -8.58 -1.89
CA SER A 151 15.84 -7.49 -1.03
C SER A 151 17.31 -7.16 -1.26
N ILE A 152 17.63 -5.87 -1.28
CA ILE A 152 19.01 -5.40 -1.31
C ILE A 152 19.57 -5.57 0.11
N ALA A 153 20.64 -6.34 0.26
CA ALA A 153 21.19 -6.78 1.54
C ALA A 153 22.28 -5.86 2.12
N ASN A 154 22.68 -4.81 1.39
CA ASN A 154 23.71 -3.86 1.79
C ASN A 154 23.18 -2.41 1.78
N LEU A 155 24.05 -1.46 2.10
CA LEU A 155 23.83 -0.02 1.92
C LEU A 155 24.62 0.45 0.70
N PRO A 156 24.03 0.56 -0.50
CA PRO A 156 24.79 0.81 -1.74
C PRO A 156 25.66 2.07 -1.69
N ALA A 157 25.18 3.12 -1.01
CA ALA A 157 25.92 4.37 -0.81
C ALA A 157 27.26 4.19 -0.04
N GLN A 158 27.39 3.13 0.76
CA GLN A 158 28.60 2.82 1.52
C GLN A 158 29.53 1.83 0.79
N GLU A 159 29.04 1.18 -0.28
CA GLU A 159 29.74 0.12 -1.01
C GLU A 159 29.92 0.46 -2.49
N GLY A 160 30.12 1.74 -2.80
CA GLY A 160 30.42 2.20 -4.16
C GLY A 160 29.31 1.91 -5.18
N GLY A 161 28.05 1.86 -4.73
CA GLY A 161 26.87 1.66 -5.58
C GLY A 161 26.52 0.19 -5.86
N GLN A 162 27.26 -0.78 -5.28
CA GLN A 162 26.98 -2.20 -5.46
C GLN A 162 25.64 -2.60 -4.83
N LEU A 163 24.92 -3.48 -5.51
CA LEU A 163 23.70 -4.12 -4.99
C LEU A 163 24.00 -5.57 -4.63
N VAL A 164 23.87 -5.92 -3.36
CA VAL A 164 24.13 -7.27 -2.84
C VAL A 164 22.82 -7.99 -2.55
N PHE A 165 22.70 -9.26 -2.93
CA PHE A 165 21.50 -10.07 -2.72
C PHE A 165 21.85 -11.40 -2.06
N HIS A 166 21.01 -11.88 -1.15
CA HIS A 166 21.11 -13.24 -0.60
C HIS A 166 19.94 -14.09 -1.11
N ILE A 167 20.24 -15.01 -2.02
CA ILE A 167 19.22 -15.77 -2.75
C ILE A 167 19.24 -17.22 -2.30
N ARG A 168 18.12 -17.67 -1.73
CA ARG A 168 17.93 -19.09 -1.38
C ARG A 168 17.57 -19.90 -2.61
N ARG A 169 18.17 -21.07 -2.72
CA ARG A 169 17.82 -22.11 -3.69
C ARG A 169 16.48 -22.76 -3.30
N VAL A 170 15.47 -22.57 -4.13
CA VAL A 170 14.18 -23.27 -4.03
C VAL A 170 14.17 -24.42 -5.02
N SER A 171 13.88 -25.64 -4.56
CA SER A 171 13.81 -26.82 -5.43
C SER A 171 12.72 -26.67 -6.49
N GLY A 172 13.05 -26.91 -7.76
CA GLY A 172 12.16 -26.64 -8.89
C GLY A 172 11.99 -25.15 -9.22
N GLY A 173 12.68 -24.25 -8.51
CA GLY A 173 12.55 -22.81 -8.66
C GLY A 173 13.22 -22.31 -9.95
N ARG A 174 12.43 -21.69 -10.83
CA ARG A 174 12.89 -21.13 -12.12
C ARG A 174 14.09 -20.21 -11.98
N PHE A 175 14.00 -19.20 -11.09
CA PHE A 175 15.11 -18.27 -10.89
C PHE A 175 16.29 -18.93 -10.16
N SER A 176 16.03 -19.48 -8.97
CA SER A 176 17.08 -19.86 -8.03
C SER A 176 17.87 -21.11 -8.43
N GLU A 177 17.30 -22.02 -9.23
CA GLU A 177 18.02 -23.21 -9.73
C GLU A 177 18.50 -23.07 -11.16
N GLN A 178 17.77 -22.39 -12.04
CA GLN A 178 18.09 -22.34 -13.46
C GLN A 178 18.84 -21.04 -13.78
N VAL A 179 18.17 -19.90 -13.63
CA VAL A 179 18.73 -18.59 -14.03
C VAL A 179 19.98 -18.25 -13.23
N LEU A 180 19.92 -18.37 -11.90
CA LEU A 180 21.05 -18.06 -11.02
C LEU A 180 22.26 -18.96 -11.27
N ALA A 181 22.04 -20.22 -11.66
CA ALA A 181 23.12 -21.15 -12.00
C ALA A 181 23.86 -20.70 -13.26
N THR A 182 23.16 -20.12 -14.24
CA THR A 182 23.74 -19.65 -15.51
C THR A 182 24.34 -18.24 -15.48
N LEU A 183 24.20 -17.50 -14.37
CA LEU A 183 24.79 -16.16 -14.24
C LEU A 183 26.29 -16.25 -13.94
N ASP A 184 27.13 -15.69 -14.80
CA ASP A 184 28.58 -15.56 -14.62
C ASP A 184 28.98 -14.09 -14.49
N VAL A 185 30.18 -13.84 -13.95
CA VAL A 185 30.75 -12.50 -13.86
C VAL A 185 30.79 -11.86 -15.25
N GLY A 186 30.30 -10.62 -15.35
CA GLY A 186 30.18 -9.90 -16.62
C GLY A 186 28.81 -10.00 -17.29
N HIS A 187 27.94 -10.91 -16.86
CA HIS A 187 26.59 -11.05 -17.42
C HIS A 187 25.74 -9.79 -17.14
N GLY A 188 25.06 -9.26 -18.15
CA GLY A 188 24.15 -8.12 -18.03
C GLY A 188 22.71 -8.53 -17.70
N LEU A 189 22.07 -7.85 -16.75
CA LEU A 189 20.68 -8.07 -16.37
C LEU A 189 19.94 -6.73 -16.34
N THR A 190 18.61 -6.78 -16.31
CA THR A 190 17.78 -5.61 -16.07
C THR A 190 16.95 -5.83 -14.83
N LEU A 191 17.09 -4.92 -13.87
CA LEU A 191 16.29 -4.88 -12.65
C LEU A 191 15.23 -3.80 -12.76
N GLU A 192 14.14 -3.92 -12.03
CA GLU A 192 13.16 -2.86 -11.82
C GLU A 192 13.11 -2.48 -10.33
N GLY A 193 13.34 -1.21 -10.00
CA GLY A 193 13.26 -0.71 -8.63
C GLY A 193 14.20 0.47 -8.39
N PRO A 194 14.44 0.87 -7.13
CA PRO A 194 14.06 0.17 -5.90
C PRO A 194 12.56 0.27 -5.55
N LEU A 195 12.08 -0.73 -4.84
CA LEU A 195 10.69 -0.95 -4.42
C LEU A 195 10.63 -1.30 -2.92
N GLY A 196 9.44 -1.30 -2.34
CA GLY A 196 9.19 -1.73 -0.96
C GLY A 196 9.08 -0.59 0.05
N ALA A 197 8.23 -0.79 1.06
CA ALA A 197 7.88 0.19 2.08
C ALA A 197 8.43 -0.15 3.48
N CYS A 198 8.96 -1.35 3.68
CA CYS A 198 9.67 -1.76 4.91
C CYS A 198 11.07 -1.14 4.98
N THR A 199 11.11 0.19 5.05
CA THR A 199 12.35 0.97 5.07
C THR A 199 12.57 1.62 6.43
N TRP A 200 13.78 2.11 6.68
CA TRP A 200 14.06 2.91 7.87
C TRP A 200 13.15 4.17 7.91
N GLN A 201 12.39 4.37 8.99
CA GLN A 201 11.30 5.38 9.07
C GLN A 201 11.50 6.51 10.11
N HIS A 202 12.53 6.50 10.95
CA HIS A 202 12.62 7.42 12.10
C HIS A 202 14.01 8.05 12.26
N GLU A 203 14.07 9.21 12.91
CA GLU A 203 15.31 9.97 13.10
C GLU A 203 15.74 10.09 14.58
N ASP A 204 14.92 9.66 15.52
CA ASP A 204 15.24 9.66 16.94
C ASP A 204 16.00 8.40 17.37
N ALA A 205 16.59 8.43 18.57
CA ALA A 205 17.46 7.37 19.08
C ALA A 205 16.69 6.21 19.77
N ARG A 206 15.45 5.95 19.35
CA ARG A 206 14.61 4.92 19.99
C ARG A 206 15.17 3.50 19.75
N PRO A 207 15.00 2.56 20.69
CA PRO A 207 15.48 1.19 20.51
C PRO A 207 14.81 0.48 19.32
N VAL A 208 15.57 -0.37 18.63
CA VAL A 208 15.12 -1.11 17.45
C VAL A 208 15.11 -2.61 17.73
N VAL A 209 14.00 -3.27 17.40
CA VAL A 209 13.90 -4.74 17.44
C VAL A 209 13.66 -5.27 16.03
N LEU A 210 14.54 -6.16 15.58
CA LEU A 210 14.55 -6.71 14.24
C LEU A 210 14.18 -8.20 14.27
N PHE A 211 13.28 -8.62 13.39
CA PHE A 211 12.88 -10.01 13.23
C PHE A 211 13.12 -10.47 11.80
N ALA A 212 13.79 -11.61 11.64
CA ALA A 212 14.05 -12.22 10.35
C ALA A 212 13.75 -13.72 10.38
N THR A 213 13.31 -14.29 9.26
CA THR A 213 13.34 -15.75 9.05
C THR A 213 13.96 -16.10 7.70
N GLY A 214 14.83 -17.11 7.67
CA GLY A 214 15.53 -17.53 6.45
C GLY A 214 16.25 -16.36 5.78
N THR A 215 16.06 -16.19 4.46
CA THR A 215 16.63 -15.07 3.70
C THR A 215 15.92 -13.73 3.91
N GLY A 216 14.86 -13.66 4.73
CA GLY A 216 14.31 -12.38 5.20
C GLY A 216 15.34 -11.51 5.91
N TYR A 217 16.43 -12.13 6.40
CA TYR A 217 17.62 -11.43 6.86
C TYR A 217 18.22 -10.46 5.83
N ALA A 218 18.12 -10.75 4.53
CA ALA A 218 18.55 -9.82 3.48
C ALA A 218 17.79 -8.48 3.52
N GLY A 219 16.48 -8.49 3.79
CA GLY A 219 15.69 -7.27 3.96
C GLY A 219 15.99 -6.54 5.28
N ILE A 220 16.37 -7.27 6.32
CA ILE A 220 16.69 -6.71 7.64
C ILE A 220 18.12 -6.16 7.72
N LYS A 221 19.09 -6.75 7.01
CA LYS A 221 20.51 -6.39 7.11
C LYS A 221 20.78 -4.89 6.87
N PRO A 222 20.21 -4.21 5.86
CA PRO A 222 20.38 -2.77 5.70
C PRO A 222 19.84 -1.94 6.87
N LEU A 223 18.73 -2.38 7.49
CA LEU A 223 18.16 -1.73 8.68
C LEU A 223 19.08 -1.91 9.89
N LEU A 224 19.65 -3.10 10.06
CA LEU A 224 20.69 -3.36 11.06
C LEU A 224 21.91 -2.46 10.83
N LEU A 225 22.45 -2.43 9.62
CA LEU A 225 23.62 -1.58 9.30
C LEU A 225 23.35 -0.09 9.58
N THR A 226 22.13 0.37 9.29
CA THR A 226 21.70 1.74 9.60
C THR A 226 21.66 1.99 11.11
N ALA A 227 21.12 1.06 11.90
CA ALA A 227 21.10 1.15 13.36
C ALA A 227 22.51 1.18 13.96
N LEU A 228 23.41 0.31 13.48
CA LEU A 228 24.81 0.25 13.92
C LEU A 228 25.54 1.57 13.61
N ALA A 229 25.40 2.10 12.39
CA ALA A 229 26.02 3.36 11.98
C ALA A 229 25.53 4.57 12.80
N ARG A 230 24.29 4.52 13.30
CA ARG A 230 23.68 5.55 14.15
C ARG A 230 23.98 5.36 15.64
N GLY A 231 24.56 4.22 16.04
CA GLY A 231 24.75 3.86 17.45
C GLY A 231 23.45 3.62 18.22
N THR A 232 22.37 3.27 17.51
CA THR A 232 21.06 2.96 18.09
C THR A 232 21.10 1.60 18.81
N GLU A 233 20.44 1.49 19.96
CA GLU A 233 20.26 0.20 20.62
C GLU A 233 19.43 -0.72 19.71
N VAL A 234 19.96 -1.89 19.36
CA VAL A 234 19.33 -2.79 18.39
C VAL A 234 19.45 -4.25 18.81
N THR A 235 18.33 -4.97 18.77
CA THR A 235 18.30 -6.42 18.98
C THR A 235 17.76 -7.15 17.75
N LEU A 236 18.50 -8.14 17.23
CA LEU A 236 18.08 -8.99 16.10
C LEU A 236 17.68 -10.40 16.57
N TYR A 237 16.49 -10.84 16.18
CA TYR A 237 16.06 -12.24 16.27
C TYR A 237 15.99 -12.84 14.88
N TRP A 238 16.83 -13.85 14.61
CA TRP A 238 16.88 -14.50 13.31
C TRP A 238 16.48 -15.96 13.45
N GLY A 239 15.40 -16.35 12.79
CA GLY A 239 14.88 -17.71 12.75
C GLY A 239 15.39 -18.51 11.56
N GLY A 240 15.87 -19.74 11.80
CA GLY A 240 16.36 -20.67 10.79
C GLY A 240 15.83 -22.09 11.02
N SER A 241 15.69 -22.87 9.96
CA SER A 241 15.32 -24.29 10.03
C SER A 241 16.51 -25.18 10.37
N GLN A 242 17.72 -24.76 10.04
CA GLN A 242 18.96 -25.49 10.22
C GLN A 242 20.11 -24.53 10.58
N PRO A 243 21.20 -25.02 11.23
CA PRO A 243 22.32 -24.15 11.61
C PRO A 243 22.95 -23.38 10.45
N GLY A 244 22.96 -23.96 9.24
CA GLY A 244 23.47 -23.32 8.03
C GLY A 244 22.63 -22.13 7.53
N ASP A 245 21.44 -21.90 8.07
CA ASP A 245 20.62 -20.72 7.73
C ASP A 245 21.18 -19.44 8.35
N PHE A 246 22.03 -19.51 9.37
CA PHE A 246 22.68 -18.36 10.01
C PHE A 246 24.00 -18.02 9.33
N TYR A 247 23.94 -17.84 8.01
CA TYR A 247 25.12 -17.74 7.14
C TYR A 247 25.95 -16.48 7.33
N ASP A 248 25.43 -15.44 7.99
CA ASP A 248 26.14 -14.19 8.30
C ASP A 248 26.58 -14.10 9.77
N ARG A 249 26.65 -15.25 10.45
CA ARG A 249 27.00 -15.35 11.88
C ARG A 249 28.32 -14.67 12.22
N GLU A 250 29.35 -14.84 11.41
CA GLU A 250 30.68 -14.26 11.67
C GLU A 250 30.61 -12.73 11.74
N PHE A 251 29.91 -12.10 10.80
CA PHE A 251 29.66 -10.66 10.82
C PHE A 251 28.88 -10.24 12.07
N LEU A 252 27.80 -10.96 12.41
CA LEU A 252 26.96 -10.62 13.56
C LEU A 252 27.70 -10.77 14.90
N ASP A 253 28.52 -11.81 15.04
CA ASP A 253 29.34 -12.03 16.24
C ASP A 253 30.44 -10.97 16.38
N GLN A 254 31.05 -10.55 15.27
CA GLN A 254 32.02 -9.45 15.28
C GLN A 254 31.36 -8.09 15.59
N ALA A 255 30.22 -7.80 14.97
CA ALA A 255 29.47 -6.56 15.21
C ALA A 255 29.02 -6.47 16.69
N ARG A 256 28.67 -7.59 17.32
CA ARG A 256 28.32 -7.61 18.75
C ARG A 256 29.49 -7.18 19.65
N ILE A 257 30.73 -7.44 19.25
CA ILE A 257 31.93 -7.01 19.99
C ILE A 257 32.19 -5.51 19.77
N GLU A 258 31.97 -5.03 18.54
CA GLU A 258 32.26 -3.65 18.14
C GLU A 258 31.19 -2.65 18.62
N TYR A 259 29.92 -3.05 18.68
CA TYR A 259 28.79 -2.20 19.01
C TYR A 259 28.11 -2.68 20.31
N PRO A 260 28.40 -2.08 21.49
CA PRO A 260 27.86 -2.53 22.77
C PRO A 260 26.33 -2.51 22.87
N GLY A 261 25.66 -1.66 22.09
CA GLY A 261 24.19 -1.58 21.99
C GLY A 261 23.55 -2.61 21.05
N PHE A 262 24.35 -3.51 20.45
CA PHE A 262 23.85 -4.53 19.54
C PHE A 262 23.85 -5.92 20.17
N VAL A 263 22.72 -6.59 20.08
CA VAL A 263 22.55 -7.99 20.48
C VAL A 263 21.87 -8.76 19.35
N TRP A 264 22.21 -10.03 19.17
CA TRP A 264 21.49 -10.89 18.25
C TRP A 264 21.28 -12.31 18.79
N HIS A 265 20.22 -12.94 18.32
CA HIS A 265 19.76 -14.25 18.76
C HIS A 265 19.43 -15.14 17.55
N PRO A 266 20.22 -16.19 17.30
CA PRO A 266 19.84 -17.26 16.38
C PRO A 266 18.77 -18.14 17.04
N VAL A 267 17.69 -18.44 16.32
CA VAL A 267 16.59 -19.26 16.81
C VAL A 267 16.33 -20.40 15.83
N LEU A 268 16.67 -21.63 16.22
CA LEU A 268 16.33 -22.81 15.43
C LEU A 268 14.84 -23.12 15.58
N SER A 269 14.15 -23.28 14.46
CA SER A 269 12.70 -23.54 14.42
C SER A 269 12.28 -24.84 15.09
N SER A 270 13.22 -25.78 15.28
CA SER A 270 13.05 -27.01 16.05
C SER A 270 13.03 -26.79 17.56
N GLU A 271 13.54 -25.65 18.03
CA GLU A 271 13.69 -25.33 19.46
C GLU A 271 12.63 -24.32 19.89
N ALA A 272 12.47 -23.23 19.13
CA ALA A 272 11.53 -22.16 19.44
C ALA A 272 11.18 -21.34 18.19
N ARG A 273 10.25 -20.40 18.36
CA ARG A 273 9.95 -19.34 17.39
C ARG A 273 10.58 -18.02 17.85
N VAL A 274 10.89 -17.12 16.90
CA VAL A 274 11.60 -15.87 17.18
C VAL A 274 10.86 -14.98 18.18
N GLN A 275 9.53 -14.91 18.10
CA GLN A 275 8.70 -14.17 19.05
C GLN A 275 8.83 -14.72 20.48
N GLN A 276 8.88 -16.04 20.65
CA GLN A 276 8.98 -16.64 22.00
C GLN A 276 10.26 -16.17 22.72
N ILE A 277 11.40 -16.25 22.03
CA ILE A 277 12.69 -15.80 22.58
C ILE A 277 12.75 -14.28 22.77
N ALA A 278 12.02 -13.52 21.94
CA ALA A 278 11.96 -12.07 22.08
C ALA A 278 11.18 -11.62 23.32
N PHE A 279 10.04 -12.26 23.61
CA PHE A 279 9.19 -11.89 24.75
C PHE A 279 9.63 -12.49 26.09
N GLU A 280 10.56 -13.44 26.10
CA GLU A 280 11.28 -13.86 27.32
C GLU A 280 12.28 -12.79 27.82
N ARG A 281 12.56 -11.78 26.99
CA ARG A 281 13.54 -10.72 27.26
C ARG A 281 12.86 -9.37 27.45
N ALA A 282 13.45 -8.54 28.30
CA ALA A 282 12.93 -7.20 28.55
C ALA A 282 13.28 -6.28 27.36
N HIS A 283 12.24 -5.72 26.74
CA HIS A 283 12.33 -4.66 25.74
C HIS A 283 11.36 -3.53 26.10
N PRO A 284 11.70 -2.26 25.84
CA PRO A 284 10.77 -1.14 26.01
C PRO A 284 9.78 -1.07 24.84
N TRP A 285 8.88 -2.07 24.74
CA TRP A 285 7.99 -2.26 23.59
C TRP A 285 7.18 -1.02 23.19
N ALA A 286 6.69 -0.24 24.15
CA ALA A 286 5.94 0.99 23.87
C ALA A 286 6.76 2.06 23.13
N ASP A 287 8.08 2.09 23.36
CA ASP A 287 9.00 3.07 22.79
C ASP A 287 9.79 2.52 21.58
N ALA A 288 9.78 1.20 21.39
CA ALA A 288 10.57 0.53 20.36
C ALA A 288 10.03 0.77 18.94
N GLN A 289 10.95 0.76 17.96
CA GLN A 289 10.64 0.54 16.56
C GLN A 289 10.88 -0.94 16.22
N VAL A 290 9.90 -1.59 15.61
CA VAL A 290 9.98 -2.99 15.22
C VAL A 290 10.00 -3.13 13.70
N TYR A 291 10.96 -3.91 13.18
CA TYR A 291 11.00 -4.32 11.78
C TYR A 291 10.99 -5.84 11.65
N ALA A 292 10.19 -6.40 10.73
CA ALA A 292 10.12 -7.84 10.51
C ALA A 292 10.16 -8.21 9.01
N CYS A 293 10.96 -9.20 8.63
CA CYS A 293 11.01 -9.68 7.24
C CYS A 293 11.16 -11.20 7.13
N GLY A 294 10.44 -11.80 6.17
CA GLY A 294 10.53 -13.23 5.88
C GLY A 294 9.16 -13.90 5.83
N ASN A 295 9.03 -15.07 6.45
CA ASN A 295 7.80 -15.86 6.41
C ASN A 295 6.59 -15.08 6.99
N SER A 296 5.47 -15.10 6.27
CA SER A 296 4.25 -14.35 6.62
C SER A 296 3.63 -14.80 7.95
N ALA A 297 3.67 -16.08 8.29
CA ALA A 297 3.19 -16.58 9.58
C ALA A 297 4.04 -16.02 10.74
N MET A 298 5.38 -15.96 10.58
CA MET A 298 6.23 -15.31 11.57
C MET A 298 5.87 -13.83 11.74
N ILE A 299 5.69 -13.09 10.64
CA ILE A 299 5.37 -11.66 10.68
C ILE A 299 4.04 -11.43 11.43
N ARG A 300 3.02 -12.21 11.11
CA ARG A 300 1.71 -12.14 11.78
C ARG A 300 1.85 -12.38 13.28
N ASP A 301 2.51 -13.47 13.66
CA ASP A 301 2.63 -13.86 15.07
C ASP A 301 3.44 -12.82 15.87
N VAL A 302 4.56 -12.32 15.33
CA VAL A 302 5.35 -11.25 15.97
C VAL A 302 4.50 -9.98 16.10
N ARG A 303 3.74 -9.60 15.06
CA ARG A 303 2.89 -8.40 15.09
C ARG A 303 1.88 -8.48 16.21
N GLU A 304 1.16 -9.60 16.34
CA GLU A 304 0.16 -9.80 17.39
C GLU A 304 0.77 -9.61 18.79
N HIS A 305 1.91 -10.25 19.06
CA HIS A 305 2.58 -10.14 20.35
C HIS A 305 3.12 -8.73 20.62
N CYS A 306 3.70 -8.08 19.60
CA CYS A 306 4.19 -6.70 19.72
C CYS A 306 3.07 -5.72 20.05
N LEU A 307 1.92 -5.82 19.38
CA LEU A 307 0.75 -4.98 19.68
C LEU A 307 0.21 -5.24 21.08
N ALA A 308 0.09 -6.51 21.48
CA ALA A 308 -0.33 -6.88 22.83
C ALA A 308 0.63 -6.37 23.92
N ALA A 309 1.92 -6.26 23.62
CA ALA A 309 2.94 -5.71 24.51
C ALA A 309 3.04 -4.17 24.47
N GLY A 310 2.21 -3.50 23.67
CA GLY A 310 2.10 -2.04 23.64
C GLY A 310 2.90 -1.33 22.56
N VAL A 311 3.49 -2.03 21.58
CA VAL A 311 4.10 -1.40 20.40
C VAL A 311 2.99 -0.65 19.63
N PRO A 312 3.11 0.67 19.38
CA PRO A 312 2.15 1.38 18.54
C PRO A 312 2.11 0.78 17.13
N ALA A 313 0.93 0.53 16.56
CA ALA A 313 0.80 -0.18 15.29
C ALA A 313 1.61 0.42 14.13
N HIS A 314 1.77 1.74 14.10
CA HIS A 314 2.59 2.45 13.09
C HIS A 314 4.11 2.24 13.26
N ARG A 315 4.57 1.74 14.42
CA ARG A 315 5.98 1.41 14.72
C ARG A 315 6.31 -0.05 14.49
N PHE A 316 5.35 -0.85 14.03
CA PHE A 316 5.59 -2.19 13.52
C PHE A 316 5.58 -2.15 11.99
N VAL A 317 6.73 -2.39 11.38
CA VAL A 317 6.93 -2.30 9.93
C VAL A 317 7.44 -3.65 9.42
N ALA A 318 6.78 -4.25 8.43
CA ALA A 318 7.18 -5.56 7.94
C ALA A 318 7.14 -5.69 6.41
N GLU A 319 7.78 -6.75 5.92
CA GLU A 319 7.79 -7.19 4.52
C GLU A 319 7.78 -8.73 4.44
N ALA A 320 6.76 -9.31 3.81
CA ALA A 320 6.61 -10.76 3.70
C ALA A 320 7.29 -11.32 2.44
N PHE A 321 7.98 -12.45 2.58
CA PHE A 321 8.51 -13.21 1.44
C PHE A 321 7.49 -14.26 1.03
N VAL A 322 6.89 -14.05 -0.14
CA VAL A 322 5.87 -14.94 -0.67
C VAL A 322 6.40 -15.70 -1.88
N PRO A 323 6.24 -17.03 -1.93
CA PRO A 323 6.69 -17.82 -3.06
C PRO A 323 5.97 -17.41 -4.35
N SER A 324 6.72 -16.96 -5.35
CA SER A 324 6.19 -16.72 -6.69
C SER A 324 6.20 -18.04 -7.49
N GLY A 325 5.14 -18.85 -7.37
CA GLY A 325 4.90 -20.07 -8.15
C GLY A 325 4.25 -21.23 -7.37
N VAL A 326 3.21 -21.81 -7.98
CA VAL A 326 2.35 -22.96 -7.58
C VAL A 326 2.62 -23.56 -6.18
N SER A 327 1.72 -23.22 -5.25
CA SER A 327 1.60 -23.85 -3.92
C SER A 327 1.40 -25.37 -4.02
N LEU A 328 2.06 -26.11 -3.11
CA LEU A 328 1.76 -27.52 -2.87
C LEU A 328 0.28 -27.72 -2.46
N PRO A 329 -0.33 -28.87 -2.77
CA PRO A 329 -1.77 -29.09 -2.64
C PRO A 329 -2.18 -29.21 -1.16
N GLY A 330 -3.09 -28.34 -0.71
CA GLY A 330 -3.70 -28.42 0.62
C GLY A 330 -4.70 -27.33 0.99
N SER A 331 -4.63 -26.13 0.38
CA SER A 331 -5.59 -25.04 0.62
C SER A 331 -5.70 -24.13 -0.60
N ALA A 332 -6.23 -24.64 -1.71
CA ALA A 332 -6.44 -23.80 -2.88
C ALA A 332 -7.51 -22.74 -2.55
N PRO A 333 -7.23 -21.43 -2.71
CA PRO A 333 -8.28 -20.42 -2.68
C PRO A 333 -9.31 -20.76 -3.77
N LYS A 334 -10.59 -20.49 -3.49
CA LYS A 334 -11.63 -20.63 -4.51
C LYS A 334 -11.23 -19.77 -5.73
N PRO A 335 -11.38 -20.27 -6.96
CA PRO A 335 -11.13 -19.46 -8.14
C PRO A 335 -12.07 -18.26 -8.14
N LEU A 336 -11.55 -17.08 -8.51
CA LEU A 336 -12.32 -15.85 -8.62
C LEU A 336 -13.51 -16.01 -9.58
N ASP A 337 -14.62 -15.35 -9.27
CA ASP A 337 -15.76 -15.29 -10.16
C ASP A 337 -15.36 -14.62 -11.50
N PRO A 338 -15.57 -15.30 -12.64
CA PRO A 338 -15.06 -14.84 -13.93
C PRO A 338 -15.83 -13.62 -14.49
N VAL A 339 -16.97 -13.25 -13.89
CA VAL A 339 -17.77 -12.09 -14.30
C VAL A 339 -17.47 -10.91 -13.39
N TRP A 340 -17.61 -11.11 -12.08
CA TRP A 340 -17.62 -10.02 -11.10
C TRP A 340 -16.24 -9.72 -10.50
N GLU A 341 -15.33 -10.71 -10.50
CA GLU A 341 -14.04 -10.64 -9.81
C GLU A 341 -12.85 -10.68 -10.78
N LYS A 342 -13.06 -10.17 -12.00
CA LYS A 342 -12.00 -10.07 -13.01
C LYS A 342 -10.87 -9.18 -12.53
N VAL A 343 -9.66 -9.68 -12.49
CA VAL A 343 -8.47 -8.89 -12.16
C VAL A 343 -7.57 -8.70 -13.38
N GLY A 344 -6.71 -7.70 -13.36
CA GLY A 344 -5.75 -7.45 -14.41
C GLY A 344 -4.49 -8.33 -14.28
N PRO A 345 -3.60 -8.28 -15.28
CA PRO A 345 -2.42 -9.13 -15.33
C PRO A 345 -1.37 -8.79 -14.27
N ARG A 346 -1.50 -7.65 -13.56
CA ARG A 346 -0.60 -7.29 -12.46
C ARG A 346 -1.13 -7.75 -11.11
N TYR A 347 -2.38 -8.19 -11.01
CA TYR A 347 -2.96 -8.58 -9.73
C TYR A 347 -2.14 -9.68 -9.06
N SER A 348 -1.89 -9.48 -7.77
CA SER A 348 -1.29 -10.46 -6.88
C SER A 348 -1.81 -10.22 -5.47
N LEU A 349 -2.01 -11.31 -4.74
CA LEU A 349 -2.41 -11.29 -3.34
C LEU A 349 -1.47 -10.40 -2.50
N ASP A 350 -0.17 -10.52 -2.75
CA ASP A 350 0.86 -9.83 -1.97
C ASP A 350 0.89 -8.34 -2.26
N GLY A 351 0.67 -7.95 -3.53
CA GLY A 351 0.54 -6.56 -3.90
C GLY A 351 -0.64 -5.88 -3.20
N MET A 352 -1.78 -6.57 -3.11
CA MET A 352 -2.94 -6.07 -2.38
C MET A 352 -2.70 -5.99 -0.87
N LEU A 353 -2.04 -6.99 -0.27
CA LEU A 353 -1.67 -6.96 1.15
C LEU A 353 -0.71 -5.83 1.48
N ALA A 354 0.30 -5.61 0.64
CA ALA A 354 1.26 -4.51 0.80
C ALA A 354 0.58 -3.14 0.66
N ALA A 355 -0.30 -2.99 -0.33
CA ALA A 355 -1.08 -1.77 -0.53
C ALA A 355 -2.00 -1.47 0.65
N ARG A 356 -2.66 -2.49 1.20
CA ARG A 356 -3.46 -2.36 2.43
C ARG A 356 -2.61 -1.93 3.61
N GLU A 357 -1.50 -2.63 3.89
CA GLU A 357 -0.63 -2.30 5.02
C GLU A 357 -0.11 -0.85 4.93
N GLN A 358 0.25 -0.40 3.73
CA GLN A 358 0.69 0.97 3.51
C GLN A 358 -0.44 1.99 3.72
N SER A 359 -1.68 1.64 3.35
CA SER A 359 -2.87 2.50 3.58
C SER A 359 -3.22 2.62 5.06
N VAL A 360 -3.13 1.51 5.82
CA VAL A 360 -3.28 1.52 7.29
C VAL A 360 -2.24 2.44 7.94
N ARG A 361 -0.98 2.35 7.51
CA ARG A 361 0.10 3.24 8.00
C ARG A 361 -0.18 4.70 7.65
N ALA A 362 -0.65 4.96 6.43
CA ALA A 362 -0.97 6.32 5.99
C ALA A 362 -2.09 6.93 6.82
N LEU A 363 -3.17 6.18 7.06
CA LEU A 363 -4.28 6.61 7.89
C LEU A 363 -3.84 6.94 9.31
N ALA A 364 -3.00 6.10 9.94
CA ALA A 364 -2.46 6.39 11.27
C ALA A 364 -1.63 7.69 11.31
N LEU A 365 -0.78 7.93 10.30
CA LEU A 365 0.02 9.15 10.21
C LEU A 365 -0.84 10.40 9.99
N ILE A 366 -1.84 10.31 9.12
CA ILE A 366 -2.78 11.40 8.83
C ILE A 366 -3.59 11.73 10.08
N ALA A 367 -4.15 10.71 10.75
CA ALA A 367 -4.91 10.89 11.98
C ALA A 367 -4.06 11.55 13.08
N SER A 368 -2.78 11.18 13.21
CA SER A 368 -1.88 11.79 14.20
C SER A 368 -1.59 13.28 13.96
N GLN A 369 -1.82 13.77 12.74
CA GLN A 369 -1.55 15.15 12.33
C GLN A 369 -2.78 16.07 12.40
N LEU A 370 -3.97 15.49 12.56
CA LEU A 370 -5.20 16.24 12.79
C LEU A 370 -5.14 17.00 14.12
N ARG A 371 -5.55 18.28 14.10
CA ARG A 371 -5.44 19.18 15.26
C ARG A 371 -6.71 19.98 15.43
N VAL A 372 -7.10 20.21 16.69
CA VAL A 372 -8.21 21.09 17.04
C VAL A 372 -8.00 22.46 16.40
N GLY A 373 -9.04 22.96 15.72
CA GLY A 373 -9.02 24.22 14.98
C GLY A 373 -8.67 24.10 13.49
N MET A 374 -8.14 22.94 13.05
CA MET A 374 -7.89 22.64 11.64
C MET A 374 -9.21 22.56 10.87
N THR A 375 -9.27 23.21 9.72
CA THR A 375 -10.41 23.12 8.79
C THR A 375 -10.38 21.80 8.01
N THR A 376 -11.52 21.35 7.52
CA THR A 376 -11.58 20.15 6.68
C THR A 376 -10.73 20.30 5.41
N ALA A 377 -10.67 21.49 4.81
CA ALA A 377 -9.78 21.76 3.68
C ALA A 377 -8.29 21.59 4.01
N GLU A 378 -7.82 22.16 5.14
CA GLU A 378 -6.43 21.99 5.60
C GLU A 378 -6.09 20.53 5.90
N ALA A 379 -7.03 19.79 6.47
CA ALA A 379 -6.86 18.36 6.76
C ALA A 379 -6.72 17.53 5.49
N LEU A 380 -7.56 17.80 4.48
CA LEU A 380 -7.48 17.14 3.17
C LEU A 380 -6.16 17.46 2.45
N GLU A 381 -5.72 18.71 2.48
CA GLU A 381 -4.44 19.11 1.90
C GLU A 381 -3.28 18.39 2.58
N MET A 382 -3.23 18.38 3.92
CA MET A 382 -2.23 17.66 4.71
C MET A 382 -2.23 16.16 4.39
N ALA A 383 -3.41 15.54 4.33
CA ALA A 383 -3.55 14.12 4.05
C ALA A 383 -3.00 13.76 2.67
N ASN A 384 -3.30 14.57 1.65
CA ASN A 384 -2.79 14.37 0.30
C ASN A 384 -1.27 14.55 0.22
N GLN A 385 -0.71 15.55 0.91
CA GLN A 385 0.75 15.72 1.02
C GLN A 385 1.41 14.53 1.70
N GLN A 386 0.80 13.99 2.77
CA GLN A 386 1.28 12.82 3.49
C GLN A 386 1.30 11.56 2.59
N LEU A 387 0.23 11.33 1.81
CA LEU A 387 0.17 10.21 0.87
C LEU A 387 1.24 10.31 -0.21
N GLN A 388 1.45 11.50 -0.77
CA GLN A 388 2.51 11.75 -1.76
C GLN A 388 3.90 11.50 -1.17
N ALA A 389 4.17 11.99 0.05
CA ALA A 389 5.44 11.78 0.73
C ALA A 389 5.72 10.29 1.02
N MET A 390 4.67 9.49 1.20
CA MET A 390 4.75 8.04 1.37
C MET A 390 4.93 7.27 0.05
N GLY A 391 4.96 7.96 -1.08
CA GLY A 391 5.16 7.36 -2.41
C GLY A 391 3.88 6.91 -3.10
N ALA A 392 2.71 7.40 -2.68
CA ALA A 392 1.45 7.13 -3.37
C ALA A 392 1.57 7.70 -4.78
N SER A 393 1.32 6.87 -5.79
CA SER A 393 1.44 7.32 -7.18
C SER A 393 0.31 8.27 -7.57
N HIS A 394 -0.88 8.04 -7.04
CA HIS A 394 -2.11 8.84 -7.14
C HIS A 394 -3.15 8.20 -6.21
N THR A 395 -4.39 8.70 -6.24
CA THR A 395 -5.52 8.08 -5.54
C THR A 395 -6.59 7.60 -6.55
N TRP A 396 -7.16 6.42 -6.29
CA TRP A 396 -8.19 5.82 -7.12
C TRP A 396 -9.61 6.30 -6.71
N HIS A 397 -9.80 6.81 -5.49
CA HIS A 397 -10.87 7.76 -5.15
C HIS A 397 -10.28 8.94 -4.35
N PRO A 398 -11.01 10.07 -4.20
CA PRO A 398 -10.50 11.18 -3.39
C PRO A 398 -10.33 10.75 -1.93
N THR A 399 -9.33 11.29 -1.26
CA THR A 399 -9.25 11.27 0.20
C THR A 399 -10.48 11.94 0.79
N TYR A 400 -11.16 11.26 1.70
CA TYR A 400 -12.32 11.80 2.41
C TYR A 400 -11.95 12.05 3.87
N ILE A 401 -12.13 13.29 4.32
CA ILE A 401 -12.04 13.66 5.73
C ILE A 401 -13.30 14.42 6.10
N ARG A 402 -13.99 13.99 7.16
CA ARG A 402 -15.27 14.60 7.60
C ARG A 402 -15.25 14.82 9.11
N PHE A 403 -15.60 16.01 9.57
CA PHE A 403 -15.64 16.37 10.99
C PHE A 403 -17.09 16.55 11.47
N GLY A 404 -17.38 16.13 12.70
CA GLY A 404 -18.66 16.32 13.38
C GLY A 404 -19.85 15.92 12.53
N ASP A 405 -20.81 16.84 12.35
CA ASP A 405 -22.04 16.61 11.59
C ASP A 405 -21.83 16.17 10.13
N ASP A 406 -20.63 16.34 9.57
CA ASP A 406 -20.37 15.89 8.20
C ASP A 406 -20.08 14.38 8.14
N THR A 407 -19.84 13.72 9.29
CA THR A 407 -19.59 12.26 9.36
C THR A 407 -20.78 11.39 8.93
N VAL A 408 -22.01 11.91 8.95
CA VAL A 408 -23.20 11.20 8.43
C VAL A 408 -23.38 11.34 6.91
N ARG A 409 -22.60 12.20 6.27
CA ARG A 409 -22.72 12.42 4.82
C ARG A 409 -21.99 11.31 4.08
N THR A 410 -22.42 11.00 2.87
CA THR A 410 -21.74 10.13 1.91
C THR A 410 -20.87 10.96 0.96
N PRO A 411 -19.94 10.35 0.21
CA PRO A 411 -19.15 11.04 -0.81
C PRO A 411 -19.93 11.87 -1.83
N ARG A 412 -21.22 11.56 -2.05
CA ARG A 412 -22.07 12.25 -3.03
C ARG A 412 -22.72 13.53 -2.49
N GLN A 413 -22.74 13.72 -1.17
CA GLN A 413 -23.48 14.81 -0.51
C GLN A 413 -22.62 16.06 -0.24
N GLY A 414 -21.32 16.00 -0.52
CA GLY A 414 -20.39 17.09 -0.27
C GLY A 414 -20.15 17.38 1.23
N ILE A 415 -19.19 18.26 1.52
CA ILE A 415 -18.77 18.62 2.87
C ILE A 415 -18.62 20.14 3.00
N ASP A 416 -18.62 20.67 4.22
CA ASP A 416 -18.21 22.06 4.46
C ASP A 416 -16.68 22.14 4.60
N PRO A 417 -15.94 22.71 3.61
CA PRO A 417 -14.49 22.78 3.66
C PRO A 417 -13.97 23.68 4.79
N GLN A 418 -14.79 24.60 5.32
CA GLN A 418 -14.42 25.54 6.37
C GLN A 418 -14.76 25.03 7.78
N ARG A 419 -15.44 23.87 7.89
CA ARG A 419 -15.72 23.25 9.18
C ARG A 419 -14.41 22.95 9.90
N LYS A 420 -14.33 23.36 11.17
CA LYS A 420 -13.15 23.15 12.01
C LYS A 420 -13.35 21.96 12.94
N LEU A 421 -12.30 21.16 13.09
CA LEU A 421 -12.22 20.11 14.09
C LEU A 421 -12.30 20.72 15.50
N ARG A 422 -13.27 20.29 16.31
CA ARG A 422 -13.49 20.81 17.67
C ARG A 422 -12.67 20.04 18.71
N ALA A 423 -12.56 20.60 19.92
CA ALA A 423 -11.89 19.93 21.04
C ALA A 423 -12.60 18.63 21.47
N THR A 424 -13.91 18.58 21.30
CA THR A 424 -14.74 17.39 21.46
C THR A 424 -15.48 17.16 20.14
N ASP A 425 -15.03 16.16 19.38
CA ASP A 425 -15.51 15.95 18.00
C ASP A 425 -15.35 14.49 17.57
N ILE A 426 -15.90 14.16 16.40
CA ILE A 426 -15.73 12.89 15.71
C ILE A 426 -15.24 13.15 14.28
N ALA A 427 -14.28 12.36 13.81
CA ALA A 427 -13.64 12.55 12.53
C ALA A 427 -13.56 11.23 11.75
N VAL A 428 -14.07 11.21 10.53
CA VAL A 428 -13.88 10.11 9.58
C VAL A 428 -12.70 10.45 8.68
N VAL A 429 -11.80 9.47 8.47
CA VAL A 429 -10.73 9.53 7.47
C VAL A 429 -10.83 8.27 6.62
N ASP A 430 -10.90 8.43 5.31
CA ASP A 430 -11.14 7.37 4.33
C ASP A 430 -10.20 7.63 3.13
N LEU A 431 -9.40 6.63 2.77
CA LEU A 431 -8.22 6.75 1.92
C LEU A 431 -8.20 5.75 0.77
N GLY A 432 -8.01 6.28 -0.45
CA GLY A 432 -7.87 5.48 -1.68
C GLY A 432 -6.55 5.59 -2.42
N PRO A 433 -5.37 5.50 -1.77
CA PRO A 433 -4.09 5.63 -2.46
C PRO A 433 -3.79 4.44 -3.39
N VAL A 434 -2.96 4.67 -4.40
CA VAL A 434 -2.43 3.62 -5.28
C VAL A 434 -0.94 3.42 -5.02
N TRP A 435 -0.59 2.24 -4.51
CA TRP A 435 0.76 1.82 -4.15
C TRP A 435 1.28 0.78 -5.15
N ASP A 436 2.36 1.09 -5.87
CA ASP A 436 2.94 0.19 -6.91
C ASP A 436 1.94 -0.40 -7.93
N GLY A 437 0.88 0.35 -8.23
CA GLY A 437 -0.17 -0.09 -9.15
C GLY A 437 -1.20 -1.04 -8.53
N TYR A 438 -1.28 -1.11 -7.20
CA TYR A 438 -2.33 -1.77 -6.45
C TYR A 438 -3.14 -0.73 -5.68
N GLU A 439 -4.44 -0.97 -5.60
CA GLU A 439 -5.36 -0.10 -4.89
C GLU A 439 -5.28 -0.38 -3.40
N GLY A 440 -4.86 0.63 -2.66
CA GLY A 440 -4.99 0.66 -1.22
C GLY A 440 -6.33 1.28 -0.85
N ASP A 441 -7.06 0.63 0.03
CA ASP A 441 -8.35 1.09 0.50
C ASP A 441 -8.47 0.82 2.00
N TYR A 442 -8.60 1.89 2.78
CA TYR A 442 -8.66 1.81 4.24
C TYR A 442 -9.14 3.13 4.85
N GLY A 443 -10.07 3.01 5.80
CA GLY A 443 -10.77 4.13 6.38
C GLY A 443 -11.25 3.80 7.79
N ASP A 444 -11.24 4.79 8.68
CA ASP A 444 -11.63 4.63 10.08
C ASP A 444 -12.13 5.95 10.69
N THR A 445 -12.67 5.85 11.91
CA THR A 445 -13.24 6.95 12.67
C THR A 445 -12.49 7.21 13.97
N PHE A 446 -12.23 8.49 14.24
CA PHE A 446 -11.48 8.97 15.40
C PHE A 446 -12.35 9.88 16.26
N VAL A 447 -12.24 9.72 17.59
CA VAL A 447 -12.91 10.58 18.57
C VAL A 447 -11.90 11.52 19.21
N PHE A 448 -12.21 12.81 19.18
CA PHE A 448 -11.44 13.85 19.87
C PHE A 448 -12.15 14.24 21.17
N GLY A 449 -11.39 14.33 22.27
CA GLY A 449 -11.93 14.57 23.60
C GLY A 449 -12.77 13.41 24.14
N GLU A 450 -13.59 13.68 25.16
CA GLU A 450 -14.50 12.69 25.75
C GLU A 450 -15.95 13.02 25.38
N HIS A 451 -16.60 12.12 24.64
CA HIS A 451 -18.02 12.23 24.31
C HIS A 451 -18.66 10.83 24.24
N PRO A 452 -19.56 10.48 25.19
CA PRO A 452 -20.11 9.13 25.29
C PRO A 452 -20.79 8.64 24.02
N LEU A 453 -21.51 9.52 23.31
CA LEU A 453 -22.20 9.16 22.07
C LEU A 453 -21.22 8.83 20.93
N TYR A 454 -20.09 9.55 20.83
CA TYR A 454 -19.10 9.32 19.77
C TYR A 454 -18.36 8.02 20.00
N GLN A 455 -17.99 7.74 21.26
CA GLN A 455 -17.38 6.48 21.66
C GLN A 455 -18.33 5.29 21.42
N ALA A 456 -19.62 5.45 21.74
CA ALA A 456 -20.62 4.42 21.45
C ALA A 456 -20.80 4.17 19.95
N CYS A 457 -20.74 5.22 19.12
CA CYS A 457 -20.82 5.11 17.65
C CYS A 457 -19.65 4.31 17.09
N VAL A 458 -18.41 4.67 17.43
CA VAL A 458 -17.19 3.98 16.95
C VAL A 458 -17.14 2.54 17.45
N LYS A 459 -17.53 2.30 18.70
CA LYS A 459 -17.61 0.94 19.23
C LYS A 459 -18.61 0.08 18.44
N ALA A 460 -19.83 0.58 18.23
CA ALA A 460 -20.85 -0.15 17.49
C ALA A 460 -20.44 -0.38 16.03
N LEU A 461 -19.75 0.60 15.42
CA LEU A 461 -19.22 0.49 14.06
C LEU A 461 -18.28 -0.71 13.91
N HIS A 462 -17.25 -0.83 14.76
CA HIS A 462 -16.31 -1.95 14.69
C HIS A 462 -16.98 -3.28 15.04
N GLU A 463 -17.92 -3.32 15.99
CA GLU A 463 -18.70 -4.53 16.28
C GLU A 463 -19.55 -4.98 15.08
N VAL A 464 -20.26 -4.06 14.40
CA VAL A 464 -21.04 -4.37 13.19
C VAL A 464 -20.13 -4.86 12.07
N PHE A 465 -18.97 -4.23 11.88
CA PHE A 465 -18.00 -4.66 10.88
C PHE A 465 -17.49 -6.08 11.16
N ASP A 466 -17.02 -6.34 12.37
CA ASP A 466 -16.47 -7.65 12.75
C ASP A 466 -17.51 -8.75 12.62
N GLU A 467 -18.74 -8.52 13.11
CA GLU A 467 -19.84 -9.48 12.96
C GLU A 467 -20.19 -9.74 11.49
N THR A 468 -20.16 -8.70 10.65
CA THR A 468 -20.45 -8.83 9.20
C THR A 468 -19.33 -9.61 8.49
N ARG A 469 -18.06 -9.37 8.85
CA ARG A 469 -16.93 -10.15 8.34
C ARG A 469 -17.02 -11.63 8.78
N GLU A 470 -17.41 -11.91 10.02
CA GLU A 470 -17.64 -13.28 10.47
C GLU A 470 -18.80 -13.96 9.73
N ALA A 471 -19.85 -13.21 9.40
CA ALA A 471 -20.93 -13.71 8.55
C ALA A 471 -20.43 -14.02 7.12
N TRP A 472 -19.50 -13.23 6.58
CA TRP A 472 -18.85 -13.54 5.30
C TRP A 472 -18.09 -14.87 5.33
N HIS A 473 -17.40 -15.20 6.43
CA HIS A 473 -16.76 -16.52 6.59
C HIS A 473 -17.74 -17.69 6.54
N GLN A 474 -19.03 -17.45 6.82
CA GLN A 474 -20.10 -18.46 6.70
C GLN A 474 -20.62 -18.61 5.26
N GLY A 475 -20.08 -17.82 4.31
CA GLY A 475 -20.39 -17.92 2.89
C GLY A 475 -21.60 -17.08 2.47
N LEU A 476 -21.89 -15.99 3.16
CA LEU A 476 -22.94 -15.05 2.76
C LEU A 476 -22.55 -14.31 1.46
N THR A 477 -23.54 -14.08 0.60
CA THR A 477 -23.37 -13.23 -0.59
C THR A 477 -23.25 -11.76 -0.22
N GLY A 478 -22.77 -10.93 -1.15
CA GLY A 478 -22.68 -9.48 -0.94
C GLY A 478 -23.99 -8.83 -0.48
N ARG A 479 -25.13 -9.21 -1.08
CA ARG A 479 -26.46 -8.76 -0.63
C ARG A 479 -26.79 -9.23 0.79
N GLU A 480 -26.57 -10.51 1.07
CA GLU A 480 -26.85 -11.09 2.39
C GLU A 480 -25.99 -10.48 3.49
N LEU A 481 -24.74 -10.09 3.17
CA LEU A 481 -23.85 -9.38 4.09
C LEU A 481 -24.39 -8.04 4.50
N TYR A 482 -24.91 -7.24 3.56
CA TYR A 482 -25.49 -5.95 3.89
C TYR A 482 -26.84 -6.07 4.58
N ASP A 483 -27.64 -7.10 4.28
CA ASP A 483 -28.84 -7.42 5.06
C ASP A 483 -28.49 -7.81 6.50
N PHE A 484 -27.37 -8.52 6.69
CA PHE A 484 -26.85 -8.85 8.02
C PHE A 484 -26.35 -7.61 8.76
N ALA A 485 -25.53 -6.78 8.12
CA ALA A 485 -24.99 -5.55 8.69
C ALA A 485 -26.10 -4.60 9.15
N GLU A 486 -27.18 -4.46 8.35
CA GLU A 486 -28.33 -3.61 8.67
C GLU A 486 -29.05 -4.11 9.94
N ARG A 487 -29.32 -5.42 10.03
CA ARG A 487 -29.90 -6.02 11.25
C ARG A 487 -28.98 -5.87 12.47
N SER A 488 -27.67 -6.04 12.28
CA SER A 488 -26.69 -5.87 13.36
C SER A 488 -26.67 -4.43 13.86
N ALA A 489 -26.66 -3.44 12.97
CA ALA A 489 -26.73 -2.02 13.30
C ALA A 489 -28.02 -1.67 14.04
N ASP A 490 -29.17 -2.11 13.52
CA ASP A 490 -30.49 -1.86 14.14
C ASP A 490 -30.57 -2.42 15.56
N SER A 491 -30.03 -3.63 15.78
CA SER A 491 -29.99 -4.27 17.10
C SER A 491 -29.18 -3.48 18.14
N LYS A 492 -28.23 -2.65 17.66
CA LYS A 492 -27.38 -1.78 18.47
C LYS A 492 -27.88 -0.34 18.53
N GLY A 493 -29.03 -0.03 17.92
CA GLY A 493 -29.66 1.29 17.93
C GLY A 493 -29.07 2.28 16.91
N TRP A 494 -28.36 1.79 15.89
CA TRP A 494 -27.76 2.59 14.82
C TRP A 494 -28.40 2.27 13.48
N ARG A 495 -28.38 3.22 12.55
CA ARG A 495 -28.85 3.01 11.18
C ARG A 495 -27.66 2.83 10.25
N LEU A 496 -27.66 1.76 9.46
CA LEU A 496 -26.67 1.56 8.39
C LEU A 496 -26.96 2.50 7.21
N GLU A 497 -25.95 3.22 6.70
CA GLU A 497 -26.06 3.89 5.40
C GLU A 497 -25.78 2.90 4.28
N ARG A 498 -26.81 2.12 3.92
CA ARG A 498 -26.70 1.02 2.96
C ARG A 498 -26.21 1.42 1.56
N ASN A 499 -26.34 2.70 1.18
CA ASN A 499 -25.89 3.14 -0.14
C ASN A 499 -24.38 3.34 -0.23
N LEU A 500 -23.69 3.44 0.92
CA LEU A 500 -22.24 3.39 1.04
C LEU A 500 -21.86 1.95 1.34
N ALA A 501 -21.80 1.17 0.28
CA ALA A 501 -21.50 -0.25 0.32
C ALA A 501 -20.18 -0.48 -0.38
N GLY A 502 -19.46 -1.48 0.14
CA GLY A 502 -18.17 -1.92 -0.30
C GLY A 502 -18.12 -2.17 -1.79
N HIS A 503 -16.94 -2.08 -2.34
CA HIS A 503 -16.70 -2.31 -3.74
C HIS A 503 -15.51 -3.23 -3.93
N ARG A 504 -15.27 -3.55 -5.19
CA ARG A 504 -14.13 -4.32 -5.61
C ARG A 504 -12.86 -3.47 -5.61
N ILE A 505 -11.73 -4.14 -5.43
CA ILE A 505 -10.37 -3.59 -5.56
C ILE A 505 -9.51 -4.61 -6.29
N ALA A 506 -8.45 -4.14 -6.96
CA ALA A 506 -7.54 -5.02 -7.70
C ALA A 506 -6.17 -4.33 -7.95
N ASP A 507 -5.43 -4.86 -8.93
CA ASP A 507 -4.45 -4.05 -9.62
C ASP A 507 -5.13 -2.88 -10.31
N PHE A 508 -4.58 -1.69 -10.08
CA PHE A 508 -5.17 -0.45 -10.54
C PHE A 508 -5.17 -0.37 -12.07
N PRO A 509 -6.28 0.07 -12.71
CA PRO A 509 -7.57 0.45 -12.09
C PRO A 509 -8.58 -0.71 -12.11
N HIS A 510 -9.19 -1.04 -10.97
CA HIS A 510 -10.30 -2.01 -10.92
C HIS A 510 -11.52 -1.54 -11.71
N ALA A 511 -11.72 -0.22 -11.82
CA ALA A 511 -12.87 0.40 -12.46
C ALA A 511 -13.00 0.04 -13.97
N LEU A 512 -11.96 -0.52 -14.57
CA LEU A 512 -12.01 -1.06 -15.95
C LEU A 512 -12.83 -2.36 -16.05
N PHE A 513 -13.03 -3.05 -14.93
CA PHE A 513 -13.65 -4.36 -14.89
C PHE A 513 -15.08 -4.33 -14.34
N GLY A 514 -15.48 -3.26 -13.64
CA GLY A 514 -16.82 -3.10 -13.05
C GLY A 514 -16.89 -1.97 -12.01
N GLN A 515 -18.11 -1.56 -11.65
CA GLN A 515 -18.40 -0.56 -10.60
C GLN A 515 -19.53 -1.02 -9.66
N GLU A 516 -19.75 -2.34 -9.61
CA GLU A 516 -20.81 -2.95 -8.83
C GLU A 516 -20.56 -2.78 -7.33
N LYS A 517 -21.64 -2.56 -6.59
CA LYS A 517 -21.60 -2.50 -5.13
C LYS A 517 -21.74 -3.90 -4.56
N LEU A 518 -20.96 -4.21 -3.54
CA LEU A 518 -21.01 -5.48 -2.84
C LEU A 518 -22.43 -5.79 -2.33
N ALA A 519 -23.14 -4.79 -1.79
CA ALA A 519 -24.52 -4.93 -1.31
C ALA A 519 -25.56 -5.37 -2.36
N GLU A 520 -25.22 -5.35 -3.66
CA GLU A 520 -26.11 -5.69 -4.76
C GLU A 520 -25.80 -7.08 -5.35
N LEU A 521 -24.67 -7.69 -4.98
CA LEU A 521 -24.17 -8.92 -5.58
C LEU A 521 -24.71 -10.20 -4.94
N GLU A 522 -24.99 -11.17 -5.79
CA GLU A 522 -25.48 -12.51 -5.42
C GLU A 522 -24.35 -13.56 -5.33
N ILE A 523 -23.09 -13.11 -5.38
CA ILE A 523 -21.92 -13.96 -5.19
C ILE A 523 -21.38 -13.81 -3.77
N VAL A 524 -20.75 -14.88 -3.27
CA VAL A 524 -19.90 -14.80 -2.07
C VAL A 524 -18.62 -14.09 -2.47
N PRO A 525 -18.32 -12.90 -1.93
CA PRO A 525 -17.13 -12.16 -2.33
C PRO A 525 -15.86 -12.94 -1.98
N SER A 526 -14.92 -12.98 -2.91
CA SER A 526 -13.60 -13.56 -2.70
C SER A 526 -12.75 -12.65 -1.81
N GLU A 527 -11.86 -13.27 -1.04
CA GLU A 527 -10.88 -12.53 -0.26
C GLU A 527 -10.00 -11.68 -1.17
N MET A 528 -9.57 -10.52 -0.66
CA MET A 528 -8.55 -9.67 -1.27
C MET A 528 -8.91 -9.05 -2.63
N VAL A 529 -10.17 -9.20 -3.05
CA VAL A 529 -10.77 -8.54 -4.23
C VAL A 529 -11.90 -7.59 -3.83
N TRP A 530 -12.42 -7.69 -2.60
CA TRP A 530 -13.52 -6.88 -2.10
C TRP A 530 -13.16 -6.17 -0.81
N VAL A 531 -13.66 -4.94 -0.69
CA VAL A 531 -13.66 -4.15 0.52
C VAL A 531 -15.04 -4.24 1.15
N LEU A 532 -15.08 -4.38 2.47
CA LEU A 532 -16.29 -4.22 3.24
C LEU A 532 -16.31 -2.79 3.78
N GLU A 533 -17.38 -2.05 3.50
CA GLU A 533 -17.58 -0.69 4.03
C GLU A 533 -18.79 -0.69 4.96
N ILE A 534 -18.63 -0.18 6.18
CA ILE A 534 -19.73 0.05 7.12
C ILE A 534 -19.74 1.52 7.49
N GLN A 535 -20.87 2.18 7.22
CA GLN A 535 -21.16 3.50 7.77
C GLN A 535 -22.38 3.42 8.67
N LEU A 536 -22.23 3.81 9.92
CA LEU A 536 -23.32 3.95 10.87
C LEU A 536 -23.68 5.43 11.04
N CYS A 537 -24.98 5.68 11.13
CA CYS A 537 -25.55 6.97 11.45
C CYS A 537 -26.45 6.83 12.67
N HIS A 538 -26.38 7.78 13.60
CA HIS A 538 -27.33 7.88 14.69
C HIS A 538 -28.75 8.16 14.11
N PRO A 539 -29.83 7.61 14.72
CA PRO A 539 -31.19 7.75 14.18
C PRO A 539 -31.72 9.20 14.20
N THR A 540 -31.26 10.05 15.13
CA THR A 540 -31.77 11.42 15.30
C THR A 540 -30.69 12.50 15.28
N GLU A 541 -29.60 12.31 16.01
CA GLU A 541 -28.42 13.19 16.00
C GLU A 541 -27.60 13.11 14.70
N ALA A 542 -26.94 14.21 14.32
CA ALA A 542 -26.01 14.25 13.19
C ALA A 542 -24.64 13.66 13.57
N VAL A 543 -24.61 12.40 13.97
CA VAL A 543 -23.39 11.68 14.36
C VAL A 543 -23.29 10.42 13.53
N GLY A 544 -22.16 10.27 12.83
CA GLY A 544 -21.87 9.07 12.06
C GLY A 544 -20.44 8.58 12.29
N ALA A 545 -20.20 7.35 11.91
CA ALA A 545 -18.89 6.73 11.90
C ALA A 545 -18.78 5.81 10.69
N PHE A 546 -17.57 5.68 10.17
CA PHE A 546 -17.23 4.91 9.00
C PHE A 546 -15.98 4.06 9.25
N PHE A 547 -16.02 2.81 8.82
CA PHE A 547 -14.89 1.91 8.81
C PHE A 547 -14.95 1.04 7.57
N GLU A 548 -13.81 0.89 6.92
CA GLU A 548 -13.66 0.00 5.77
C GLU A 548 -12.35 -0.77 5.87
N ASP A 549 -12.38 -1.98 5.34
CA ASP A 549 -11.19 -2.78 5.17
C ASP A 549 -11.42 -3.87 4.11
N ILE A 550 -10.33 -4.33 3.52
CA ILE A 550 -10.35 -5.46 2.60
C ILE A 550 -10.87 -6.71 3.34
N LEU A 551 -11.72 -7.50 2.67
CA LEU A 551 -12.10 -8.83 3.17
C LEU A 551 -10.91 -9.78 3.10
N ILE A 552 -10.42 -10.23 4.26
CA ILE A 552 -9.28 -11.14 4.39
C ILE A 552 -9.70 -12.37 5.19
N GLY A 553 -9.41 -13.57 4.69
CA GLY A 553 -9.65 -14.82 5.40
C GLY A 553 -9.02 -14.85 6.80
N GLN A 554 -9.67 -15.52 7.77
CA GLN A 554 -8.95 -15.97 8.96
C GLN A 554 -7.93 -17.03 8.49
N GLY A 555 -6.64 -16.68 8.55
CA GLY A 555 -5.57 -17.59 8.14
C GLY A 555 -5.61 -18.87 8.97
N GLY A 556 -5.74 -20.01 8.31
CA GLY A 556 -5.54 -21.34 8.91
C GLY A 556 -4.11 -21.58 9.36
#